data_AF-A0A1J3IFH6-F1
#
_entry.id   AF-A0A1J3IFH6-F1
#
_cell.length_a   1.000
_cell.length_b   1.000
_cell.length_c   1.000
_cell.angle_alpha   90.00
_cell.angle_beta   90.00
_cell.angle_gamma   90.00
#
_symmetry.space_group_name_H-M   'P 1'
#
loop_
_entity.id
_entity.type
_entity.pdbx_description
1 polymer ?
#
loop_
_entity_poly.entity_id
_entity_poly.type
_entity_poly.pdbx_seq_one_letter_code
_entity_poly.pdbx_strand_id
1 'polypeptide(L)'
;VIGINFSFVPCFTCQMFLQAQSKNKIITYAAAVSLGIHVFLSWLLIDHFSFGITGAMTSTLVAFWLPNIAQLLFVTCGGCKDTWRGLSMLAFKDLWP
;
A
#
# COMPACT_ATOMS: atom_id res chain seq x y z
N VAL A 1 15.57 -2.08 -5.00
CA VAL A 1 15.03 -1.39 -6.21
C VAL A 1 13.97 -2.23 -6.90
N ILE A 2 14.27 -3.46 -7.34
CA ILE A 2 13.29 -4.35 -8.00
C ILE A 2 11.97 -4.46 -7.21
N GLY A 3 12.04 -4.73 -5.90
CA GLY A 3 10.85 -4.82 -5.04
C GLY A 3 10.04 -3.52 -4.89
N ILE A 4 10.66 -2.35 -5.07
CA ILE A 4 9.95 -1.05 -5.05
C ILE A 4 9.17 -0.89 -6.35
N ASN A 5 9.78 -1.21 -7.50
CA ASN A 5 9.10 -1.13 -8.79
C ASN A 5 7.87 -2.05 -8.86
N PHE A 6 7.97 -3.26 -8.28
CA PHE A 6 6.81 -4.16 -8.19
C PHE A 6 5.65 -3.57 -7.37
N SER A 7 5.95 -2.74 -6.37
CA SER A 7 4.91 -2.10 -5.55
C SER A 7 4.08 -1.05 -6.32
N PHE A 8 4.59 -0.53 -7.44
CA PHE A 8 3.89 0.51 -8.20
C PHE A 8 2.63 0.01 -8.88
N VAL A 9 2.64 -1.23 -9.37
CA VAL A 9 1.50 -1.82 -10.08
C VAL A 9 0.24 -1.85 -9.19
N PRO A 10 0.24 -2.50 -8.01
CA PRO A 10 -0.93 -2.47 -7.14
C PRO A 10 -1.23 -1.07 -6.60
N CYS A 11 -0.21 -0.25 -6.35
CA CYS A 11 -0.36 1.09 -5.78
C CYS A 11 -1.11 2.02 -6.72
N PHE A 12 -0.67 2.14 -7.97
CA PHE A 12 -1.33 3.00 -8.95
C PHE A 12 -2.73 2.50 -9.29
N THR A 13 -2.91 1.18 -9.40
CA THR A 13 -4.22 0.58 -9.63
C THR A 13 -5.21 0.94 -8.51
N CYS A 14 -4.82 0.73 -7.24
CA CYS A 14 -5.68 1.05 -6.11
C CYS A 14 -5.90 2.56 -5.95
N GLN A 15 -4.87 3.39 -6.18
CA GLN A 15 -5.01 4.84 -6.13
C GLN A 15 -6.00 5.36 -7.17
N MET A 16 -5.88 4.93 -8.42
CA MET A 16 -6.81 5.33 -9.48
C MET A 16 -8.25 4.92 -9.14
N PHE A 17 -8.45 3.69 -8.65
CA PHE A 17 -9.76 3.24 -8.20
C PHE A 17 -10.31 4.12 -7.07
N LEU A 18 -9.55 4.33 -5.99
CA LEU A 18 -9.99 5.13 -4.85
C LEU A 18 -10.22 6.60 -5.20
N GLN A 19 -9.46 7.15 -6.14
CA GLN A 19 -9.67 8.49 -6.68
C GLN A 19 -11.00 8.60 -7.41
N ALA A 20 -11.32 7.65 -8.29
CA ALA A 20 -12.60 7.60 -8.98
C ALA A 20 -13.80 7.47 -8.01
N GLN A 21 -13.60 6.82 -6.86
CA GLN A 21 -14.59 6.68 -5.80
C GLN A 21 -14.66 7.88 -4.83
N SER A 22 -13.94 8.97 -5.10
CA SER A 22 -13.82 10.14 -4.20
C SER A 22 -13.31 9.78 -2.78
N LYS A 23 -12.52 8.71 -2.65
CA LYS A 23 -11.92 8.25 -1.38
C LYS A 23 -10.48 8.73 -1.19
N ASN A 24 -10.14 9.91 -1.72
CA ASN A 24 -8.78 10.49 -1.65
C ASN A 24 -8.21 10.59 -0.24
N LYS A 25 -9.07 10.77 0.77
CA LYS A 25 -8.65 10.80 2.19
C LYS A 25 -7.87 9.54 2.60
N ILE A 26 -8.28 8.36 2.10
CA ILE A 26 -7.60 7.09 2.41
C ILE A 26 -6.19 7.07 1.84
N ILE A 27 -6.02 7.57 0.61
CA ILE A 27 -4.72 7.69 -0.06
C ILE A 27 -3.82 8.63 0.76
N THR A 28 -4.35 9.78 1.17
CA THR A 28 -3.62 10.77 1.98
C THR A 28 -3.17 10.20 3.32
N TYR A 29 -4.06 9.52 4.06
CA TYR A 29 -3.69 8.92 5.35
C TYR A 29 -2.65 7.81 5.18
N ALA A 30 -2.80 6.94 4.18
CA ALA A 30 -1.82 5.88 3.90
C ALA A 30 -0.43 6.47 3.55
N ALA A 31 -0.39 7.55 2.76
CA ALA A 31 0.85 8.24 2.43
C ALA A 31 1.50 8.91 3.65
N ALA A 32 0.72 9.59 4.49
CA ALA A 32 1.21 10.23 5.70
C ALA A 32 1.78 9.22 6.71
N VAL A 33 1.09 8.10 6.93
CA VAL A 33 1.57 7.01 7.80
C VAL A 33 2.84 6.38 7.22
N SER A 34 2.87 6.12 5.91
CA SER A 34 4.07 5.60 5.23
C SER A 34 5.27 6.53 5.40
N LEU A 35 5.09 7.84 5.24
CA LEU A 35 6.14 8.82 5.46
C LEU A 35 6.65 8.81 6.90
N GLY A 36 5.75 8.79 7.89
CA GLY A 36 6.12 8.73 9.30
C GLY A 36 6.94 7.47 9.63
N ILE A 37 6.49 6.30 9.15
CA ILE A 37 7.22 5.04 9.31
C ILE A 37 8.56 5.08 8.57
N HIS A 38 8.62 5.66 7.38
CA HIS A 38 9.87 5.80 6.64
C HIS A 38 10.90 6.65 7.38
N VAL A 39 10.50 7.79 7.93
CA VAL A 39 11.40 8.64 8.73
C VAL A 39 11.89 7.90 9.96
N PHE A 40 10.97 7.26 10.70
CA PHE A 40 11.29 6.49 11.88
C PHE A 40 12.26 5.32 11.59
N LEU A 41 11.96 4.51 10.57
CA LEU A 41 12.82 3.39 10.16
C LEU A 41 14.14 3.86 9.59
N SER A 42 14.19 4.99 8.90
CA SER A 42 15.45 5.54 8.39
C SER A 42 16.36 5.91 9.54
N TRP A 43 15.86 6.63 10.54
CA TRP A 43 16.62 6.91 11.76
C TRP A 43 17.05 5.61 12.47
N LEU A 44 16.11 4.69 12.71
CA LEU A 44 16.37 3.45 13.44
C LEU A 44 17.41 2.55 12.75
N LEU A 45 17.27 2.31 11.44
CA LEU A 45 18.13 1.38 10.73
C LEU A 45 19.48 2.00 10.36
N ILE A 46 19.51 3.30 10.04
CA ILE A 46 20.75 3.95 9.60
C ILE A 46 21.60 4.37 10.80
N ASP A 47 21.01 5.08 11.76
CA ASP A 47 21.74 5.68 12.88
C ASP A 47 21.87 4.70 14.04
N HIS A 48 20.74 4.22 14.58
CA HIS A 48 20.74 3.38 15.77
C HIS A 48 21.37 2.00 15.54
N PHE A 49 21.07 1.35 14.40
CA PHE A 49 21.65 0.04 14.05
C PHE A 49 22.87 0.10 13.11
N SER A 50 23.27 1.30 12.65
CA SER A 50 24.43 1.48 11.78
C SER A 50 24.41 0.65 10.48
N PHE A 51 23.24 0.35 9.91
CA PHE A 51 23.13 -0.44 8.67
C PHE A 51 23.42 0.36 7.39
N GLY A 52 23.63 1.67 7.49
CA GLY A 52 23.97 2.54 6.36
C GLY A 52 22.99 2.44 5.19
N ILE A 53 23.51 2.22 3.97
CA ILE A 53 22.71 2.14 2.74
C ILE A 53 21.70 0.98 2.79
N THR A 54 22.07 -0.16 3.37
CA THR A 54 21.16 -1.30 3.53
C THR A 54 19.94 -0.92 4.37
N GLY A 55 20.16 -0.14 5.44
CA GLY A 55 19.09 0.42 6.26
C GLY A 55 18.17 1.37 5.48
N ALA A 56 18.76 2.31 4.73
CA ALA A 56 18.01 3.25 3.89
C ALA A 56 17.15 2.53 2.82
N MET A 57 17.71 1.54 2.14
CA MET A 57 17.00 0.75 1.13
C MET A 57 15.87 -0.09 1.73
N THR A 58 16.08 -0.65 2.92
CA THR A 58 15.07 -1.43 3.65
C THR A 58 13.92 -0.54 4.10
N SER A 59 14.22 0.61 4.72
CA SER A 59 13.23 1.62 5.11
C SER A 59 12.40 2.09 3.91
N THR A 60 13.06 2.34 2.77
CA THR A 60 12.38 2.71 1.52
C THR A 60 11.47 1.59 1.03
N LEU A 61 11.96 0.34 0.98
CA LEU A 61 11.15 -0.80 0.55
C LEU A 61 9.86 -0.95 1.37
N VAL A 62 9.96 -0.86 2.70
CA VAL A 62 8.81 -0.92 3.60
C VAL A 62 7.83 0.23 3.33
N ALA A 63 8.33 1.47 3.21
CA ALA A 63 7.52 2.65 2.95
C ALA A 63 6.67 2.51 1.68
N PHE A 64 7.23 1.97 0.59
CA PHE A 64 6.51 1.80 -0.67
C PHE A 64 5.48 0.66 -0.65
N TRP A 65 5.67 -0.37 0.18
CA TRP A 65 4.71 -1.47 0.33
C TRP A 65 3.56 -1.16 1.29
N LEU A 66 3.74 -0.24 2.24
CA LEU A 66 2.70 0.11 3.21
C LEU A 66 1.39 0.64 2.55
N PRO A 67 1.42 1.61 1.62
CA PRO A 67 0.22 2.07 0.92
C PRO A 67 -0.47 0.96 0.15
N ASN A 68 0.28 0.01 -0.41
CA ASN A 68 -0.28 -1.13 -1.14
C ASN A 68 -1.16 -1.98 -0.23
N ILE A 69 -0.64 -2.39 0.93
CA ILE A 69 -1.38 -3.21 1.89
C ILE A 69 -2.61 -2.44 2.38
N ALA A 70 -2.45 -1.19 2.78
CA ALA A 70 -3.54 -0.37 3.31
C ALA A 70 -4.67 -0.15 2.29
N GLN A 71 -4.33 0.22 1.06
CA GLN A 71 -5.31 0.49 0.02
C GLN A 71 -5.97 -0.81 -0.48
N LEU A 72 -5.20 -1.88 -0.68
CA LEU A 72 -5.76 -3.17 -1.12
C LEU A 72 -6.73 -3.73 -0.08
N LEU A 73 -6.38 -3.69 1.21
CA LEU A 73 -7.30 -4.10 2.28
C LEU A 73 -8.53 -3.21 2.32
N PHE A 74 -8.39 -1.89 2.23
CA PHE A 74 -9.53 -0.99 2.23
C PHE A 74 -10.49 -1.28 1.07
N VAL A 75 -9.95 -1.51 -0.13
CA VAL A 75 -10.72 -1.82 -1.33
C VAL A 75 -11.41 -3.19 -1.17
N THR A 76 -10.65 -4.24 -0.83
CA THR A 76 -11.15 -5.63 -0.77
C THR A 76 -12.06 -5.93 0.41
N CYS A 77 -11.93 -5.22 1.53
CA CYS A 77 -12.73 -5.40 2.75
C CYS A 77 -13.94 -4.45 2.81
N GLY A 78 -14.44 -3.96 1.67
CA GLY A 78 -15.71 -3.24 1.60
C GLY A 78 -15.66 -1.75 1.96
N GLY A 79 -14.50 -1.10 1.82
CA GLY A 79 -14.34 0.35 2.01
C GLY A 79 -15.11 1.22 1.00
N CYS A 80 -15.60 0.63 -0.09
CA CYS A 80 -16.36 1.30 -1.16
C CYS A 80 -17.80 0.75 -1.28
N LYS A 81 -18.58 0.81 -0.21
CA LYS A 81 -19.93 0.19 -0.10
C LYS A 81 -20.91 0.53 -1.22
N ASP A 82 -20.82 1.73 -1.78
CA ASP A 82 -21.73 2.23 -2.82
C ASP A 82 -21.41 1.68 -4.21
N THR A 83 -20.23 1.06 -4.41
CA THR A 83 -19.81 0.51 -5.70
C THR A 83 -19.35 -0.93 -5.58
N TRP A 84 -18.29 -1.17 -4.81
CA TRP A 84 -17.72 -2.49 -4.63
C TRP A 84 -17.77 -2.93 -3.17
N ARG A 85 -18.53 -4.00 -2.92
CA ARG A 85 -18.71 -4.56 -1.57
C ARG A 85 -17.59 -5.51 -1.14
N GLY A 86 -16.49 -5.56 -1.89
CA GLY A 86 -15.36 -6.43 -1.65
C GLY A 86 -15.41 -7.75 -2.41
N LEU A 87 -14.43 -8.61 -2.14
CA LEU A 87 -14.39 -9.95 -2.71
C LEU A 87 -15.44 -10.83 -2.04
N SER A 88 -16.16 -11.60 -2.84
CA SER A 88 -17.06 -12.66 -2.36
C SER A 88 -16.76 -13.95 -3.13
N MET A 89 -17.12 -15.10 -2.54
CA MET A 89 -17.00 -16.39 -3.22
C MET A 89 -17.79 -16.43 -4.55
N LEU A 90 -18.79 -15.57 -4.71
CA LEU A 90 -19.56 -15.43 -5.94
C LEU A 90 -18.69 -14.97 -7.12
N ALA A 91 -17.64 -14.17 -6.88
CA ALA A 91 -16.73 -13.70 -7.92
C ALA A 91 -15.91 -14.82 -8.56
N PHE A 92 -15.81 -15.98 -7.90
CA PHE A 92 -15.08 -17.15 -8.37
C PHE A 92 -15.99 -18.24 -8.93
N LYS A 93 -17.32 -18.04 -8.89
CA LYS A 93 -18.30 -19.07 -9.24
C LYS A 93 -18.15 -19.57 -10.67
N ASP A 94 -17.80 -18.69 -11.59
CA ASP A 94 -17.66 -19.00 -13.03
C ASP A 94 -16.19 -19.07 -13.47
N LEU A 95 -15.24 -19.10 -12.52
CA LEU A 95 -13.80 -19.09 -12.81
C LEU A 95 -13.24 -20.51 -13.06
N TRP A 96 -13.99 -21.54 -12.70
CA TRP A 96 -13.66 -22.95 -12.97
C TRP A 96 -14.61 -23.51 -14.04
N PRO A 97 -14.13 -24.34 -15.00
CA PRO A 97 -14.98 -24.94 -16.03
C PRO A 97 -16.10 -25.83 -15.47
#